data_AF-A0A062U625-F1
#
_entry.id   AF-A0A062U625-F1
#
_cell.length_a   1.000
_cell.length_b   1.000
_cell.length_c   1.000
_cell.angle_alpha   90.00
_cell.angle_beta   90.00
_cell.angle_gamma   90.00
#
_symmetry.space_group_name_H-M   'P 1'
#
loop_
_entity.id
_entity.type
_entity.pdbx_description
1 polymer ?
#
loop_
_entity_poly.entity_id
_entity_poly.type
_entity_poly.pdbx_seq_one_letter_code
_entity_poly.pdbx_strand_id
1 'polypeptide(L)'
;MSWIKLIDLPSALVLTVALSLAACHEPQTTNTVTTATTGSDTPTSQTDNAEPVAKANAPLVFLTDLSGRLENGQPVSAFMAPEFTFVYHVDNRCDGNTDGVLDALPASRVDGPFRLEVTNDGDGWACERKPVSKSEITFDLQKMLADWDRFEVYQYEDDPYRGSIEGRGVSDYLVVQLAGEEDELRIDRLEYRSEDPG
;
A
#
# COMPACT_ATOMS: atom_id res chain seq x y z
N MET A 1 40.05 -26.97 46.66
CA MET A 1 40.56 -27.09 45.28
C MET A 1 39.39 -26.76 44.37
N SER A 2 39.11 -25.47 44.06
CA SER A 2 39.55 -24.73 42.85
C SER A 2 39.74 -25.66 41.64
N TRP A 3 39.14 -25.43 40.47
CA TRP A 3 39.16 -24.18 39.69
C TRP A 3 37.88 -23.96 38.86
N ILE A 4 37.41 -22.71 38.86
CA ILE A 4 36.45 -22.13 37.91
C ILE A 4 37.22 -21.76 36.64
N LYS A 5 36.75 -22.17 35.46
CA LYS A 5 37.23 -21.63 34.18
C LYS A 5 36.35 -20.45 33.79
N LEU A 6 36.88 -19.24 33.99
CA LEU A 6 36.44 -18.04 33.27
C LEU A 6 36.75 -18.23 31.78
N ILE A 7 35.79 -17.91 30.91
CA ILE A 7 36.02 -17.65 29.50
C ILE A 7 35.96 -16.14 29.31
N ASP A 8 37.04 -15.61 28.75
CA ASP A 8 37.32 -14.22 28.45
C ASP A 8 36.70 -13.81 27.09
N LEU A 9 36.45 -12.51 26.94
CA LEU A 9 35.75 -11.82 25.84
C LEU A 9 36.55 -11.81 24.52
N PRO A 10 35.99 -11.24 23.41
CA PRO A 10 36.19 -9.80 23.24
C PRO A 10 34.95 -9.02 22.81
N SER A 11 34.92 -7.81 23.35
CA SER A 11 34.10 -6.66 22.99
C SER A 11 34.44 -6.07 21.61
N ALA A 12 33.59 -5.10 21.22
CA ALA A 12 33.67 -4.18 20.07
C ALA A 12 32.97 -4.72 18.81
N LEU A 13 32.08 -3.98 18.16
CA LEU A 13 32.28 -2.59 17.75
C LEU A 13 30.91 -1.88 17.62
N VAL A 14 30.74 -0.76 18.33
CA VAL A 14 29.63 0.18 18.11
C VAL A 14 30.09 1.16 17.04
N LEU A 15 29.41 1.18 15.89
CA LEU A 15 29.63 2.17 14.85
C LEU A 15 28.53 3.24 14.93
N THR A 16 28.80 4.30 15.68
CA THR A 16 28.05 5.56 15.61
C THR A 16 28.57 6.38 14.43
N VAL A 17 27.74 6.55 13.40
CA VAL A 17 27.96 7.58 12.37
C VAL A 17 27.16 8.81 12.79
N ALA A 18 27.86 9.82 13.29
CA ALA A 18 27.32 11.17 13.43
C ALA A 18 27.59 11.92 12.13
N LEU A 19 26.55 12.24 11.36
CA LEU A 19 26.63 13.27 10.32
C LEU A 19 26.05 14.56 10.89
N SER A 20 26.87 15.60 10.93
CA SER A 20 26.48 16.95 11.30
C SER A 20 27.10 17.95 10.31
N LEU A 21 26.41 19.09 10.20
CA LEU A 21 26.69 20.32 9.46
C LEU A 21 26.40 20.27 7.94
N ALA A 22 25.79 21.28 7.33
CA ALA A 22 25.74 22.70 7.68
C ALA A 22 24.44 23.38 7.23
N ALA A 23 23.97 24.33 8.04
CA ALA A 23 23.04 25.37 7.65
C ALA A 23 23.82 26.57 7.07
N CYS A 24 23.39 27.08 5.92
CA CYS A 24 23.69 28.42 5.40
C CYS A 24 22.33 29.06 5.04
N HIS A 25 21.78 29.92 5.89
CA HIS A 25 21.82 31.39 5.82
C HIS A 25 21.27 32.01 4.52
N GLU A 26 20.18 32.77 4.68
CA GLU A 26 19.38 33.54 3.71
C GLU A 26 20.18 34.63 2.96
N PRO A 27 19.61 35.26 1.93
CA PRO A 27 18.81 36.46 2.21
C PRO A 27 17.48 36.54 1.44
N GLN A 28 16.50 37.14 2.12
CA GLN A 28 15.25 37.63 1.55
C GLN A 28 15.50 38.84 0.64
N THR A 29 14.81 38.88 -0.50
CA THR A 29 14.58 40.13 -1.25
C THR A 29 13.08 40.34 -1.41
N THR A 30 12.57 41.23 -0.57
CA THR A 30 11.27 41.88 -0.68
C THR A 30 11.32 42.88 -1.85
N ASN A 31 10.45 42.76 -2.84
CA ASN A 31 10.14 43.85 -3.76
C ASN A 31 8.64 44.17 -3.66
N THR A 32 8.36 45.19 -2.86
CA THR A 32 7.09 45.89 -2.81
C THR A 32 7.04 46.84 -4.01
N VAL A 33 6.06 46.65 -4.91
CA VAL A 33 5.65 47.69 -5.85
C VAL A 33 4.16 47.92 -5.67
N THR A 34 3.86 49.08 -5.11
CA THR A 34 2.52 49.69 -4.99
C THR A 34 2.36 50.70 -6.13
N THR A 35 1.20 50.69 -6.80
CA THR A 35 0.44 51.79 -7.47
C THR A 35 -0.27 51.24 -8.71
N ALA A 36 -1.47 51.63 -9.14
CA ALA A 36 -2.56 52.43 -8.58
C ALA A 36 -3.84 52.09 -9.38
N THR A 37 -4.98 52.32 -8.74
CA THR A 37 -6.40 52.23 -9.15
C THR A 37 -6.74 52.87 -10.50
N THR A 38 -7.71 52.32 -11.25
CA THR A 38 -8.95 53.01 -11.74
C THR A 38 -9.92 52.04 -12.45
N GLY A 39 -11.08 51.81 -11.80
CA GLY A 39 -12.46 51.81 -12.35
C GLY A 39 -12.88 50.86 -13.48
N SER A 40 -13.90 50.02 -13.21
CA SER A 40 -15.21 50.09 -13.89
C SER A 40 -16.23 49.17 -13.22
N ASP A 41 -17.43 49.70 -13.01
CA ASP A 41 -18.59 49.08 -12.34
C ASP A 41 -19.24 47.94 -13.12
N THR A 42 -19.87 47.00 -12.39
CA THR A 42 -21.27 46.51 -12.52
C THR A 42 -21.40 45.02 -12.11
N PRO A 43 -22.48 44.62 -11.40
CA PRO A 43 -22.43 43.57 -10.37
C PRO A 43 -22.85 42.20 -10.90
N THR A 44 -22.37 41.14 -10.25
CA THR A 44 -23.04 39.83 -10.28
C THR A 44 -22.82 39.15 -8.94
N SER A 45 -23.91 38.94 -8.21
CA SER A 45 -23.96 37.97 -7.13
C SER A 45 -23.55 36.61 -7.66
N GLN A 46 -22.44 36.07 -7.17
CA GLN A 46 -22.27 34.63 -7.06
C GLN A 46 -21.95 34.35 -5.60
N THR A 47 -22.96 33.81 -4.93
CA THR A 47 -22.84 33.15 -3.64
C THR A 47 -21.83 32.02 -3.84
N ASP A 48 -20.63 32.19 -3.27
CA ASP A 48 -19.63 31.15 -3.15
C ASP A 48 -20.17 30.03 -2.23
N ASN A 49 -21.01 29.18 -2.78
CA ASN A 49 -21.17 27.82 -2.28
C ASN A 49 -20.11 26.96 -2.97
N ALA A 50 -18.84 27.27 -2.73
CA ALA A 50 -17.78 26.29 -2.90
C ALA A 50 -17.90 25.30 -1.72
N GLU A 51 -18.85 24.37 -1.84
CA GLU A 51 -18.72 23.12 -1.11
C GLU A 51 -17.38 22.51 -1.54
N PRO A 52 -16.49 22.15 -0.60
CA PRO A 52 -15.09 22.00 -0.91
C PRO A 52 -14.90 20.82 -1.85
N VAL A 53 -14.18 21.06 -2.94
CA VAL A 53 -13.65 20.08 -3.92
C VAL A 53 -12.89 18.91 -3.25
N ALA A 54 -12.64 19.00 -1.94
CA ALA A 54 -12.12 17.93 -1.10
C ALA A 54 -13.07 16.72 -0.94
N LYS A 55 -14.40 16.87 -1.04
CA LYS A 55 -15.36 15.79 -0.72
C LYS A 55 -15.45 14.69 -1.78
N ALA A 56 -15.41 15.05 -3.07
CA ALA A 56 -15.62 14.09 -4.17
C ALA A 56 -14.47 13.09 -4.40
N ASN A 57 -13.36 13.20 -3.65
CA ASN A 57 -12.14 12.43 -3.87
C ASN A 57 -11.70 11.61 -2.65
N ALA A 58 -12.53 11.45 -1.61
CA ALA A 58 -12.14 10.77 -0.37
C ALA A 58 -11.56 9.35 -0.60
N PRO A 59 -12.15 8.48 -1.44
CA PRO A 59 -11.56 7.17 -1.75
C PRO A 59 -10.18 7.26 -2.42
N LEU A 60 -9.99 8.17 -3.37
CA LEU A 60 -8.70 8.34 -4.05
C LEU A 60 -7.62 8.86 -3.10
N VAL A 61 -7.97 9.80 -2.21
CA VAL A 61 -7.08 10.28 -1.16
C VAL A 61 -6.69 9.14 -0.21
N PHE A 62 -7.66 8.32 0.19
CA PHE A 62 -7.42 7.14 1.02
C PHE A 62 -6.45 6.16 0.36
N LEU A 63 -6.68 5.80 -0.91
CA LEU A 63 -5.81 4.90 -1.66
C LEU A 63 -4.39 5.49 -1.85
N THR A 64 -4.29 6.81 -2.02
CA THR A 64 -2.99 7.50 -2.13
C THR A 64 -2.22 7.45 -0.82
N ASP A 65 -2.87 7.67 0.33
CA ASP A 65 -2.23 7.54 1.64
C ASP A 65 -1.82 6.09 1.95
N LEU A 66 -2.68 5.12 1.61
CA LEU A 66 -2.36 3.70 1.69
C LEU A 66 -1.12 3.35 0.86
N SER A 67 -1.09 3.78 -0.41
CA SER A 67 0.04 3.57 -1.31
C SER A 67 1.34 4.12 -0.72
N GLY A 68 1.31 5.36 -0.23
CA GLY A 68 2.48 5.97 0.42
C GLY A 68 2.97 5.17 1.65
N ARG A 69 2.07 4.57 2.43
CA ARG A 69 2.49 3.70 3.56
C ARG A 69 3.11 2.40 3.10
N LEU A 70 2.53 1.76 2.09
CA LEU A 70 3.05 0.52 1.51
C LEU A 70 4.46 0.76 0.93
N GLU A 71 4.65 1.85 0.18
CA GLU A 71 5.95 2.26 -0.37
C GLU A 71 7.01 2.45 0.71
N ASN A 72 6.62 3.04 1.84
CA ASN A 72 7.53 3.32 2.95
C ASN A 72 7.66 2.16 3.95
N GLY A 73 7.11 0.97 3.66
CA GLY A 73 7.14 -0.20 4.54
C GLY A 73 6.49 0.03 5.90
N GLN A 74 5.51 0.94 5.97
CA GLN A 74 4.83 1.31 7.20
C GLN A 74 3.64 0.37 7.49
N PRO A 75 3.25 0.21 8.77
CA PRO A 75 2.06 -0.53 9.13
C PRO A 75 0.79 0.07 8.51
N VAL A 76 -0.08 -0.81 8.02
CA VAL A 76 -1.36 -0.50 7.35
C VAL A 76 -2.58 -1.07 8.07
N SER A 77 -2.41 -1.79 9.20
CA SER A 77 -3.55 -2.29 9.98
C SER A 77 -4.58 -1.23 10.37
N ALA A 78 -4.18 0.04 10.52
CA ALA A 78 -5.10 1.15 10.79
C ALA A 78 -6.06 1.49 9.64
N PHE A 79 -5.77 1.03 8.42
CA PHE A 79 -6.60 1.24 7.22
C PHE A 79 -7.66 0.15 7.10
N MET A 80 -7.48 -0.97 7.80
CA MET A 80 -8.34 -2.14 7.66
C MET A 80 -9.61 -1.98 8.51
N ALA A 81 -10.70 -2.56 8.05
CA ALA A 81 -11.83 -2.86 8.90
C ALA A 81 -11.37 -3.81 10.04
N PRO A 82 -12.04 -3.82 11.22
CA PRO A 82 -11.62 -4.65 12.36
C PRO A 82 -11.35 -6.12 11.97
N GLU A 83 -12.18 -6.63 11.08
CA GLU A 83 -11.99 -7.87 10.33
C GLU A 83 -12.21 -7.55 8.84
N PHE A 84 -11.41 -8.15 7.97
CA PHE A 84 -11.48 -7.94 6.52
C PHE A 84 -11.32 -9.28 5.77
N THR A 85 -11.72 -9.33 4.50
CA THR A 85 -11.47 -10.48 3.63
C THR A 85 -10.14 -10.31 2.91
N PHE A 86 -9.27 -11.31 3.01
CA PHE A 86 -8.05 -11.38 2.21
C PHE A 86 -8.23 -12.39 1.07
N VAL A 87 -7.84 -11.99 -0.14
CA VAL A 87 -7.85 -12.86 -1.33
C VAL A 87 -6.47 -12.93 -1.94
N TYR A 88 -6.09 -14.13 -2.34
CA TYR A 88 -4.82 -14.41 -3.00
C TYR A 88 -5.10 -15.03 -4.36
N HIS A 89 -4.46 -14.50 -5.39
CA HIS A 89 -4.53 -15.01 -6.74
C HIS A 89 -3.15 -14.94 -7.41
N VAL A 90 -2.70 -16.05 -7.96
CA VAL A 90 -1.52 -16.11 -8.81
C VAL A 90 -1.84 -16.93 -10.04
N ASP A 91 -1.74 -16.33 -11.22
CA ASP A 91 -1.74 -17.03 -12.50
C ASP A 91 -0.31 -17.42 -12.88
N ASN A 92 -0.17 -18.63 -13.38
CA ASN A 92 1.08 -19.16 -13.89
C ASN A 92 0.83 -19.94 -15.17
N ARG A 93 1.52 -19.58 -16.25
CA ARG A 93 1.37 -20.24 -17.55
C ARG A 93 1.56 -21.76 -17.52
N CYS A 94 2.29 -22.32 -16.56
CA CYS A 94 2.57 -23.75 -16.47
C CYS A 94 1.85 -24.47 -15.34
N ASP A 95 1.63 -23.80 -14.22
CA ASP A 95 0.99 -24.37 -13.04
C ASP A 95 -0.52 -24.06 -12.97
N GLY A 96 -1.03 -23.13 -13.78
CA GLY A 96 -2.40 -22.65 -13.73
C GLY A 96 -2.63 -21.65 -12.60
N ASN A 97 -3.89 -21.45 -12.23
CA ASN A 97 -4.27 -20.48 -11.21
C ASN A 97 -4.11 -21.06 -9.81
N THR A 98 -3.61 -20.26 -8.90
CA THR A 98 -3.53 -20.55 -7.46
C THR A 98 -4.35 -19.53 -6.69
N ASP A 99 -5.45 -19.98 -6.10
CA ASP A 99 -6.44 -19.13 -5.44
C ASP A 99 -6.59 -19.47 -3.96
N GLY A 100 -6.81 -18.44 -3.13
CA GLY A 100 -7.18 -18.62 -1.73
C GLY A 100 -7.95 -17.43 -1.17
N VAL A 101 -8.79 -17.71 -0.17
CA VAL A 101 -9.60 -16.70 0.52
C VAL A 101 -9.54 -16.94 2.03
N LEU A 102 -9.27 -15.88 2.79
CA LEU A 102 -9.48 -15.84 4.24
C LEU A 102 -10.55 -14.80 4.54
N ASP A 103 -11.70 -15.27 5.00
CA ASP A 103 -12.73 -14.40 5.53
C ASP A 103 -12.41 -14.01 6.98
N ALA A 104 -12.85 -12.80 7.37
CA ALA A 104 -12.74 -12.29 8.73
C ALA A 104 -11.30 -12.31 9.31
N LEU A 105 -10.30 -11.97 8.50
CA LEU A 105 -8.93 -11.80 8.96
C LEU A 105 -8.85 -10.55 9.87
N PRO A 106 -8.37 -10.65 11.13
CA PRO A 106 -8.29 -9.47 11.98
C PRO A 106 -7.28 -8.46 11.44
N ALA A 107 -7.61 -7.16 11.48
CA ALA A 107 -6.74 -6.06 11.03
C ALA A 107 -5.31 -6.17 11.56
N SER A 108 -5.15 -6.54 12.83
CA SER A 108 -3.85 -6.71 13.49
C SER A 108 -2.91 -7.74 12.85
N ARG A 109 -3.42 -8.60 11.96
CA ARG A 109 -2.64 -9.64 11.27
C ARG A 109 -2.04 -9.18 9.96
N VAL A 110 -2.52 -8.09 9.35
CA VAL A 110 -2.09 -7.69 8.00
C VAL A 110 -0.63 -7.25 7.94
N ASP A 111 -0.11 -6.67 9.03
CA ASP A 111 1.27 -6.19 9.14
C ASP A 111 2.28 -7.30 9.47
N GLY A 112 1.85 -8.55 9.52
CA GLY A 112 2.70 -9.70 9.82
C GLY A 112 2.31 -10.96 9.04
N PRO A 113 3.05 -12.06 9.20
CA PRO A 113 2.78 -13.28 8.46
C PRO A 113 1.50 -13.97 8.94
N PHE A 114 0.73 -14.49 7.99
CA PHE A 114 -0.43 -15.34 8.25
C PHE A 114 -0.50 -16.50 7.25
N ARG A 115 -1.24 -17.55 7.63
CA ARG A 115 -1.36 -18.78 6.84
C ARG A 115 -2.69 -18.77 6.09
N LEU A 116 -2.67 -19.25 4.85
CA LEU A 116 -3.82 -19.34 3.96
C LEU A 116 -3.79 -20.71 3.25
N GLU A 117 -4.92 -21.41 3.23
CA GLU A 117 -5.10 -22.55 2.33
C GLU A 117 -5.34 -22.03 0.91
N VAL A 118 -4.57 -22.51 -0.06
CA VAL A 118 -4.74 -22.21 -1.48
C VAL A 118 -5.03 -23.48 -2.27
N THR A 119 -5.76 -23.32 -3.36
CA THR A 119 -6.01 -24.37 -4.35
C THR A 119 -5.36 -23.96 -5.67
N ASN A 120 -4.54 -24.85 -6.23
CA ASN A 120 -4.01 -24.71 -7.57
C ASN A 120 -4.79 -25.62 -8.53
N ASP A 121 -5.27 -25.08 -9.65
CA ASP A 121 -6.13 -25.80 -10.60
C ASP A 121 -5.36 -26.75 -11.56
N GLY A 122 -4.04 -26.61 -11.63
CA GLY A 122 -3.15 -27.35 -12.49
C GLY A 122 -3.35 -27.09 -13.99
N ASP A 123 -4.09 -26.02 -14.36
CA ASP A 123 -4.59 -25.76 -15.71
C ASP A 123 -3.80 -24.65 -16.43
N GLY A 124 -2.48 -24.69 -16.32
CA GLY A 124 -1.60 -23.78 -17.07
C GLY A 124 -1.71 -23.99 -18.58
N TRP A 125 -1.74 -22.90 -19.34
CA TRP A 125 -1.93 -22.93 -20.80
C TRP A 125 -0.68 -23.27 -21.63
N ALA A 126 0.52 -23.25 -21.03
CA ALA A 126 1.80 -23.44 -21.70
C ALA A 126 2.48 -24.80 -21.43
N CYS A 127 2.06 -25.53 -20.40
CA CYS A 127 2.68 -26.80 -19.98
C CYS A 127 1.66 -27.96 -19.92
N GLU A 128 2.14 -29.17 -19.65
CA GLU A 128 1.26 -30.31 -19.39
C GLU A 128 0.40 -30.07 -18.14
N ARG A 129 -0.90 -30.38 -18.27
CA ARG A 129 -1.86 -30.22 -17.18
C ARG A 129 -1.47 -31.06 -15.97
N LYS A 130 -1.59 -30.47 -14.78
CA LYS A 130 -1.32 -31.10 -13.49
C LYS A 130 -2.63 -31.42 -12.76
N PRO A 131 -2.62 -32.37 -11.81
CA PRO A 131 -3.75 -32.57 -10.91
C PRO A 131 -3.97 -31.33 -10.04
N VAL A 132 -5.24 -31.02 -9.77
CA VAL A 132 -5.63 -30.00 -8.78
C VAL A 132 -4.96 -30.33 -7.45
N SER A 133 -4.38 -29.33 -6.80
CA SER A 133 -3.69 -29.50 -5.52
C SER A 133 -4.11 -28.44 -4.51
N LYS A 134 -3.98 -28.80 -3.22
CA LYS A 134 -4.22 -27.90 -2.10
C LYS A 134 -2.98 -27.82 -1.25
N SER A 135 -2.67 -26.62 -0.77
CA SER A 135 -1.53 -26.41 0.12
C SER A 135 -1.79 -25.24 1.07
N GLU A 136 -1.03 -25.17 2.15
CA GLU A 136 -1.00 -24.01 3.03
C GLU A 136 0.23 -23.16 2.67
N ILE A 137 0.01 -21.88 2.41
CA ILE A 137 1.08 -20.90 2.22
C ILE A 137 1.18 -19.97 3.43
N THR A 138 2.34 -19.35 3.61
CA THR A 138 2.49 -18.21 4.51
C THR A 138 2.58 -16.95 3.68
N PHE A 139 1.59 -16.07 3.79
CA PHE A 139 1.59 -14.75 3.18
C PHE A 139 2.18 -13.72 4.15
N ASP A 140 2.98 -12.80 3.63
CA ASP A 140 3.62 -11.71 4.36
C ASP A 140 3.66 -10.50 3.43
N LEU A 141 2.80 -9.51 3.71
CA LEU A 141 2.61 -8.32 2.86
C LEU A 141 3.94 -7.60 2.66
N GLN A 142 4.68 -7.32 3.74
CA GLN A 142 5.94 -6.57 3.67
C GLN A 142 7.02 -7.31 2.89
N LYS A 143 7.10 -8.64 3.01
CA LYS A 143 8.03 -9.43 2.18
C LYS A 143 7.64 -9.43 0.71
N MET A 144 6.35 -9.49 0.41
CA MET A 144 5.86 -9.48 -0.97
C MET A 144 6.18 -8.15 -1.67
N LEU A 145 6.00 -7.03 -0.95
CA LEU A 145 6.27 -5.69 -1.46
C LEU A 145 7.77 -5.36 -1.59
N ALA A 146 8.67 -6.17 -1.03
CA ALA A 146 10.11 -5.88 -1.00
C ALA A 146 10.74 -5.80 -2.41
N ASP A 147 10.15 -6.48 -3.39
CA ASP A 147 10.61 -6.51 -4.78
C ASP A 147 9.75 -5.64 -5.71
N TRP A 148 8.85 -4.80 -5.18
CA TRP A 148 8.05 -3.87 -5.97
C TRP A 148 8.90 -2.68 -6.42
N ASP A 149 8.73 -2.27 -7.68
CA ASP A 149 9.48 -1.16 -8.29
C ASP A 149 8.71 0.16 -8.32
N ARG A 150 7.40 0.12 -8.03
CA ARG A 150 6.52 1.27 -7.97
C ARG A 150 5.30 1.00 -7.09
N PHE A 151 4.49 2.03 -6.88
CA PHE A 151 3.26 1.99 -6.09
C PHE A 151 2.19 2.89 -6.75
N GLU A 152 1.81 2.55 -7.98
CA GLU A 152 0.91 3.35 -8.82
C GLU A 152 -0.56 3.08 -8.47
N VAL A 153 -1.31 4.14 -8.15
CA VAL A 153 -2.71 4.05 -7.73
C VAL A 153 -3.64 4.21 -8.93
N TYR A 154 -4.56 3.27 -9.09
CA TYR A 154 -5.63 3.31 -10.06
C TYR A 154 -6.98 3.15 -9.36
N GLN A 155 -7.93 4.04 -9.63
CA GLN A 155 -9.30 3.92 -9.16
C GLN A 155 -10.18 3.44 -10.29
N TYR A 156 -11.10 2.52 -10.02
CA TYR A 156 -12.03 2.02 -11.03
C TYR A 156 -13.13 3.04 -11.30
N GLU A 157 -13.37 3.33 -12.58
CA GLU A 157 -14.31 4.39 -13.01
C GLU A 157 -15.77 4.04 -12.65
N ASP A 158 -16.11 2.75 -12.62
CA ASP A 158 -17.43 2.21 -12.34
C ASP A 158 -17.69 1.95 -10.85
N ASP A 159 -16.64 1.85 -10.04
CA ASP A 159 -16.72 1.73 -8.58
C ASP A 159 -15.63 2.56 -7.89
N PRO A 160 -15.96 3.77 -7.40
CA PRO A 160 -14.99 4.64 -6.74
C PRO A 160 -14.50 4.06 -5.39
N TYR A 161 -15.18 3.07 -4.82
CA TYR A 161 -14.75 2.38 -3.61
C TYR A 161 -13.86 1.18 -3.91
N ARG A 162 -13.51 0.97 -5.19
CA ARG A 162 -12.58 -0.05 -5.61
C ARG A 162 -11.41 0.57 -6.37
N GLY A 163 -10.21 0.09 -6.08
CA GLY A 163 -9.00 0.51 -6.79
C GLY A 163 -7.92 -0.54 -6.74
N SER A 164 -6.83 -0.28 -7.44
CA SER A 164 -5.63 -1.10 -7.43
C SER A 164 -4.37 -0.27 -7.16
N ILE A 165 -3.37 -0.93 -6.57
CA ILE A 165 -2.03 -0.40 -6.38
C ILE A 165 -1.07 -1.33 -7.11
N GLU A 166 -0.48 -0.86 -8.20
CA GLU A 166 0.45 -1.63 -9.03
C GLU A 166 1.89 -1.52 -8.54
N GLY A 167 2.59 -2.65 -8.60
CA GLY A 167 3.80 -2.90 -7.83
C GLY A 167 5.03 -3.28 -8.64
N ARG A 168 4.99 -4.46 -9.25
CA ARG A 168 6.09 -5.02 -10.06
C ARG A 168 5.57 -5.33 -11.45
N GLY A 169 5.58 -4.32 -12.32
CA GLY A 169 4.85 -4.43 -13.58
C GLY A 169 3.33 -4.33 -13.37
N VAL A 170 2.56 -4.48 -14.45
CA VAL A 170 1.09 -4.64 -14.38
C VAL A 170 0.68 -6.04 -13.90
N SER A 171 1.67 -6.91 -13.67
CA SER A 171 1.48 -8.30 -13.27
C SER A 171 1.23 -8.45 -11.78
N ASP A 172 1.96 -7.73 -10.93
CA ASP A 172 1.82 -7.82 -9.48
C ASP A 172 1.17 -6.56 -8.92
N TYR A 173 -0.03 -6.71 -8.34
CA TYR A 173 -0.80 -5.59 -7.81
C TYR A 173 -1.70 -6.01 -6.65
N LEU A 174 -2.11 -5.01 -5.87
CA LEU A 174 -3.16 -5.15 -4.86
C LEU A 174 -4.46 -4.60 -5.42
N VAL A 175 -5.58 -5.27 -5.17
CA VAL A 175 -6.94 -4.72 -5.34
C VAL A 175 -7.49 -4.41 -3.96
N VAL A 176 -8.04 -3.22 -3.80
CA VAL A 176 -8.57 -2.71 -2.54
C VAL A 176 -10.05 -2.41 -2.73
N GLN A 177 -10.89 -3.02 -1.91
CA GLN A 177 -12.28 -2.61 -1.74
C GLN A 177 -12.39 -1.83 -0.44
N LEU A 178 -13.09 -0.71 -0.51
CA LEU A 178 -13.39 0.16 0.61
C LEU A 178 -14.84 0.01 1.03
N ALA A 179 -15.08 0.16 2.33
CA ALA A 179 -16.39 0.27 2.94
C ALA A 179 -16.42 1.43 3.94
N GLY A 180 -17.62 1.85 4.32
CA GLY A 180 -17.84 2.94 5.27
C GLY A 180 -18.22 4.27 4.62
N GLU A 181 -18.44 5.28 5.45
CA GLU A 181 -18.68 6.67 5.02
C GLU A 181 -17.35 7.41 4.81
N GLU A 182 -17.37 8.60 4.19
CA GLU A 182 -16.17 9.32 3.73
C GLU A 182 -15.08 9.52 4.80
N ASP A 183 -15.47 9.80 6.05
CA ASP A 183 -14.57 10.00 7.19
C ASP A 183 -14.24 8.70 7.96
N GLU A 184 -14.93 7.61 7.63
CA GLU A 184 -14.79 6.31 8.26
C GLU A 184 -14.35 5.22 7.27
N LEU A 185 -13.84 5.58 6.09
CA LEU A 185 -13.39 4.63 5.07
C LEU A 185 -12.40 3.61 5.66
N ARG A 186 -12.66 2.33 5.39
CA ARG A 186 -11.79 1.21 5.76
C ARG A 186 -11.73 0.20 4.63
N ILE A 187 -10.65 -0.56 4.59
CA ILE A 187 -10.48 -1.69 3.68
C ILE A 187 -11.24 -2.89 4.28
N ASP A 188 -12.33 -3.30 3.63
CA ASP A 188 -13.08 -4.50 4.00
C ASP A 188 -12.63 -5.73 3.19
N ARG A 189 -11.97 -5.52 2.05
CA ARG A 189 -11.34 -6.57 1.25
C ARG A 189 -10.04 -6.12 0.60
N LEU A 190 -9.02 -6.95 0.75
CA LEU A 190 -7.71 -6.79 0.14
C LEU A 190 -7.40 -8.03 -0.70
N GLU A 191 -7.14 -7.84 -1.98
CA GLU A 191 -6.73 -8.92 -2.89
C GLU A 191 -5.29 -8.70 -3.33
N TYR A 192 -4.46 -9.74 -3.26
CA TYR A 192 -3.17 -9.78 -3.97
C TYR A 192 -3.34 -10.56 -5.27
N ARG A 193 -2.88 -9.97 -6.37
CA ARG A 193 -2.90 -10.58 -7.70
C ARG A 193 -1.49 -10.58 -8.30
N SER A 194 -1.09 -11.72 -8.85
CA SER A 194 0.09 -11.88 -9.69
C SER A 194 -0.34 -12.54 -11.00
N GLU A 195 -0.28 -11.82 -12.11
CA GLU A 195 -0.73 -12.27 -13.42
C GLU A 195 0.46 -12.58 -14.33
N ASP A 196 0.42 -13.69 -15.05
CA ASP A 196 1.41 -13.97 -16.08
C ASP A 196 1.21 -13.00 -17.27
N PRO A 197 2.23 -12.22 -17.69
CA PRO A 197 2.07 -11.20 -18.72
C PRO A 197 1.97 -11.75 -20.16
N GLY A 198 2.05 -13.08 -20.38
CA GLY A 198 2.06 -13.71 -21.71
C GLY A 198 3.45 -14.03 -22.23
#